data_AF-A0A934QN03-F1
#
_entry.id   AF-A0A934QN03-F1
#
_cell.length_a   1.000
_cell.length_b   1.000
_cell.length_c   1.000
_cell.angle_alpha   90.00
_cell.angle_beta   90.00
_cell.angle_gamma   90.00
#
_symmetry.space_group_name_H-M   'P 1'
#
loop_
_entity.id
_entity.type
_entity.pdbx_description
1 polymer ?
#
loop_
_entity_poly.entity_id
_entity_poly.type
_entity_poly.pdbx_seq_one_letter_code
_entity_poly.pdbx_strand_id
1 'polypeptide(L)' 'MSPKHAGRTEAGHWLGLGAELISFGRAFISNPDLVERLRTALPIAPADETTYYQGGDAGYFTYPACQHAA' A
#
# COMPACT_ATOMS: atom_id res chain seq x y z
N MET A 1 -5.47 3.39 -19.80
CA MET A 1 -4.79 2.31 -19.05
C MET A 1 -4.98 2.63 -17.58
N SER A 2 -6.01 2.08 -16.94
CA SER A 2 -6.31 2.38 -15.53
C SER A 2 -5.11 2.00 -14.65
N PRO A 3 -4.82 2.76 -13.58
CA PRO A 3 -3.76 2.39 -12.65
C PRO A 3 -4.04 1.00 -12.10
N LYS A 4 -3.09 0.09 -12.32
CA LYS A 4 -3.17 -1.28 -11.80
C LYS A 4 -2.98 -1.19 -10.29
N HIS A 5 -3.93 -1.71 -9.52
CA HIS A 5 -3.74 -1.89 -8.08
C HIS A 5 -2.64 -2.93 -7.89
N ALA A 6 -1.46 -2.49 -7.43
CA ALA A 6 -0.37 -3.40 -7.13
C ALA A 6 -0.58 -3.96 -5.73
N GLY A 7 -1.00 -5.23 -5.65
CA GLY A 7 -1.16 -5.98 -4.41
C GLY A 7 -0.14 -7.11 -4.29
N ARG A 8 -0.37 -7.97 -3.30
CA ARG A 8 0.49 -9.14 -3.03
C ARG A 8 0.54 -10.11 -4.23
N THR A 9 -0.57 -10.26 -4.95
CA THR A 9 -0.67 -11.16 -6.10
C THR A 9 0.22 -10.70 -7.25
N GLU A 10 0.13 -9.43 -7.64
CA GLU A 10 0.96 -8.86 -8.69
C GLU A 10 2.43 -8.88 -8.29
N ALA A 11 2.75 -8.55 -7.04
CA ALA A 11 4.11 -8.64 -6.52
C ALA A 11 4.65 -10.08 -6.60
N GLY A 12 3.85 -11.07 -6.20
CA GLY A 12 4.21 -12.49 -6.30
C GLY A 12 4.47 -12.95 -7.74
N HIS A 13 3.69 -12.45 -8.70
CA HIS A 13 3.92 -12.72 -10.13
C HIS A 13 5.31 -12.23 -10.57
N TRP A 14 5.69 -10.99 -10.24
CA TRP A 14 6.98 -10.42 -10.62
C TRP A 14 8.17 -11.07 -9.92
N LEU A 15 8.03 -11.44 -8.65
CA LEU A 15 9.04 -12.22 -7.93
C LEU A 15 9.25 -13.59 -8.60
N GLY A 16 8.17 -14.25 -9.02
CA GLY A 16 8.24 -15.53 -9.76
C GLY A 16 8.91 -15.42 -11.14
N LEU A 17 8.98 -14.22 -11.71
CA LEU A 17 9.69 -13.93 -12.97
C LEU A 17 11.14 -13.48 -12.76
N GLY A 18 11.63 -13.45 -11.52
CA GLY A 18 13.04 -13.18 -11.21
C GLY A 18 13.33 -11.78 -10.67
N ALA A 19 12.31 -10.98 -10.34
CA ALA A 19 12.55 -9.75 -9.58
C ALA A 19 13.00 -10.10 -8.15
N GLU A 20 14.04 -9.43 -7.64
CA GLU A 20 14.47 -9.63 -6.25
C GLU A 20 13.69 -8.78 -5.24
N LEU A 21 13.19 -7.61 -5.67
CA LEU A 21 12.51 -6.65 -4.82
C LEU A 21 11.35 -5.98 -5.55
N ILE A 22 10.28 -5.67 -4.80
CA ILE A 22 9.10 -4.96 -5.28
C ILE A 22 8.91 -3.69 -4.45
N SER A 23 8.79 -2.55 -5.13
CA SER A 23 8.52 -1.26 -4.48
C SER A 23 7.05 -0.89 -4.62
N PHE A 24 6.45 -0.43 -3.52
CA PHE A 24 5.06 0.03 -3.46
C PHE A 24 5.02 1.51 -3.13
N GLY A 25 4.52 2.33 -4.06
CA GLY A 25 4.33 3.77 -3.83
C GLY A 25 2.98 4.07 -3.18
N ARG A 26 1.92 4.05 -4.00
CA ARG A 26 0.55 4.45 -3.59
C ARG A 26 0.01 3.64 -2.40
N ALA A 27 0.29 2.34 -2.37
CA ALA A 27 -0.14 1.49 -1.26
C ALA A 27 0.53 1.89 0.07
N PHE A 28 1.77 2.38 0.03
CA PHE A 28 2.49 2.81 1.25
C PHE A 28 1.99 4.17 1.75
N ILE A 29 1.50 5.03 0.84
CA ILE A 29 0.90 6.32 1.23
C ILE A 29 -0.31 6.11 2.16
N SER A 30 -1.22 5.21 1.79
CA SER A 30 -2.47 4.99 2.53
C SER A 30 -2.41 3.91 3.62
N ASN A 31 -1.32 3.16 3.71
CA ASN A 31 -1.17 2.06 4.65
C ASN A 31 0.20 2.19 5.34
N PRO A 32 0.30 2.90 6.47
CA PRO A 32 1.55 3.00 7.22
C PRO A 32 2.02 1.63 7.74
N ASP A 33 1.12 0.67 7.84
CA ASP A 33 1.29 -0.73 8.25
C ASP A 33 1.36 -1.71 7.06
N LEU A 34 1.69 -1.24 5.85
CA LEU A 34 1.63 -2.06 4.61
C LEU A 34 2.37 -3.39 4.73
N VAL A 35 3.54 -3.42 5.38
CA VAL A 35 4.33 -4.64 5.56
C VAL A 35 3.54 -5.71 6.30
N GLU A 36 2.86 -5.32 7.39
CA GLU A 36 2.04 -6.24 8.17
C GLU A 36 0.84 -6.72 7.37
N ARG A 37 0.16 -5.81 6.66
CA ARG A 37 -0.95 -6.20 5.79
C ARG A 37 -0.53 -7.21 4.73
N LEU A 38 0.63 -7.01 4.11
CA LEU A 38 1.20 -7.95 3.16
C LEU A 38 1.52 -9.29 3.84
N ARG A 39 2.12 -9.29 5.04
CA ARG A 39 2.48 -10.49 5.80
C ARG A 39 1.26 -11.34 6.15
N THR A 40 0.22 -10.72 6.70
CA THR A 40 -0.99 -11.39 7.20
C THR A 40 -2.13 -11.45 6.18
N ALA A 41 -1.88 -11.05 4.93
CA ALA A 41 -2.88 -11.01 3.86
C ALA A 41 -4.12 -10.16 4.20
N LEU A 42 -3.93 -9.06 4.93
CA LEU A 42 -4.99 -8.07 5.15
C LEU A 42 -5.22 -7.22 3.89
N PRO A 43 -6.45 -6.70 3.71
CA PRO A 43 -6.75 -5.78 2.62
C PRO A 43 -5.86 -4.53 2.66
N ILE A 44 -5.40 -4.08 1.48
CA ILE A 44 -4.71 -2.80 1.31
C ILE A 44 -5.78 -1.72 1.14
N ALA A 45 -5.75 -0.69 1.98
CA ALA A 45 -6.64 0.46 1.88
C ALA A 45 -6.30 1.28 0.63
N PRO A 46 -7.31 1.69 -0.16
CA PRO A 46 -7.08 2.56 -1.31
C PRO A 46 -6.54 3.91 -0.84
N ALA A 47 -5.66 4.49 -1.64
CA ALA A 47 -5.18 5.84 -1.39
C ALA A 47 -6.08 6.86 -2.07
N ASP A 48 -6.32 7.99 -1.39
CA ASP A 48 -7.08 9.09 -1.95
C ASP A 48 -6.15 10.02 -2.74
N GLU A 49 -6.14 9.87 -4.06
CA GLU A 49 -5.28 10.68 -4.93
C GLU A 49 -5.60 12.19 -4.86
N THR A 50 -6.81 12.57 -4.41
CA THR A 50 -7.20 14.00 -4.27
C THR A 50 -6.50 14.67 -3.09
N THR A 51 -6.02 13.88 -2.12
CA THR A 51 -5.27 14.38 -0.97
C THR A 51 -3.78 14.51 -1.25
N TYR A 52 -3.30 13.99 -2.38
CA TYR A 52 -1.89 14.08 -2.72
C TYR A 52 -1.48 15.53 -2.97
N TYR A 53 -0.34 15.90 -2.38
CA TYR A 53 0.31 17.19 -2.59
C TYR A 53 -0.56 18.42 -2.25
N GLN A 54 -1.62 18.27 -1.46
CA GLN A 54 -2.48 19.39 -1.04
C GLN A 54 -1.86 20.20 0.11
N GLY A 55 -0.93 19.60 0.86
CA GLY A 55 -0.42 20.15 2.11
C GLY A 55 -1.39 19.94 3.29
N GLY A 56 -0.90 20.15 4.50
CA GLY A 56 -1.65 19.84 5.73
C GLY A 56 -1.72 18.35 6.05
N ASP A 57 -2.63 18.01 6.97
CA ASP A 57 -2.62 16.71 7.66
C ASP A 57 -3.40 15.62 6.92
N ALA A 58 -4.44 16.02 6.20
CA ALA A 58 -5.37 15.13 5.52
C ALA A 58 -4.66 14.35 4.41
N GLY A 59 -4.67 13.02 4.52
CA GLY A 59 -4.01 12.15 3.54
C GLY A 59 -2.48 12.18 3.57
N TYR A 60 -1.86 12.73 4.64
CA TYR A 60 -0.41 12.65 4.85
C TYR A 60 -0.06 11.74 6.03
N PHE A 61 -0.41 12.12 7.27
CA PHE A 61 -0.18 11.30 8.47
C PHE A 61 -1.48 10.81 9.14
N THR A 62 -2.62 11.07 8.52
CA THR A 62 -3.96 10.74 9.06
C THR A 62 -4.48 9.36 8.66
N TYR A 63 -3.73 8.59 7.84
CA TYR A 63 -4.11 7.23 7.49
C TYR A 63 -4.01 6.28 8.69
N PRO A 64 -5.07 5.53 9.03
CA PRO A 64 -5.05 4.63 10.17
C PRO A 64 -4.25 3.36 9.86
N ALA A 65 -3.42 2.93 10.80
CA ALA A 65 -2.91 1.57 10.82
C ALA A 65 -4.06 0.59 11.16
N CYS A 66 -4.07 -0.60 10.58
CA CYS A 66 -4.91 -1.67 11.13
C CYS A 66 -4.39 -2.00 12.52
N GLN A 67 -5.21 -1.80 13.55
CA GLN A 67 -4.90 -2.23 14.90
C GLN A 67 -4.70 -3.75 14.89
N HIS A 68 -3.48 -4.19 15.14
CA HIS A 68 -3.19 -5.60 15.38
C HIS A 68 -3.50 -5.91 16.84
N ALA A 69 -4.24 -7.00 17.11
CA ALA A 69 -4.29 -7.56 18.45
C ALA A 69 -2.93 -8.24 18.71
N ALA A 70 -2.22 -7.76 19.73
CA ALA A 70 -0.91 -8.28 20.15
C ALA A 70 -0.97 -9.75 20.58
#